data_AF-A0A1Y0F7R8-F1
#
_entry.id   AF-A0A1Y0F7R8-F1
#
_cell.length_a   1.000
_cell.length_b   1.000
_cell.length_c   1.000
_cell.angle_alpha   90.00
_cell.angle_beta   90.00
_cell.angle_gamma   90.00
#
_symmetry.space_group_name_H-M   'P 1'
#
loop_
_entity.id
_entity.type
_entity.pdbx_description
1 polymer ?
#
loop_
_entity_poly.entity_id
_entity_poly.type
_entity_poly.pdbx_seq_one_letter_code
_entity_poly.pdbx_strand_id
1 'polypeptide(L)'
;MNRLNQVIEMVRAGLYVYPIVPNGKQPIKNYSYLKATQDIALIKRWFMDEPNINIGLNLAKSNLIVVDIDNHNNDLQAPLQSLSNLGYNLPSDYVERTQSGGLHFYYKSDGIPATRKTKFIDGVDLLSDFVVTSPSNNYRVLNGATLDDIPEVPKWILKALDNRAMPSDRMQDNPTPYRRYYTGYLIDEIVTGVDAGNRNNWIASIFGKLLRAGASPKNAYSLLQLINDNYVQPPLPSKELDNVAESILKRFINE
;
A
#
# COMPACT_ATOMS: atom_id res chain seq x y z
N MET A 1 -14.98 2.47 27.41
CA MET A 1 -16.08 3.19 26.73
C MET A 1 -16.91 2.17 25.94
N ASN A 2 -18.25 2.25 25.92
CA ASN A 2 -19.07 1.34 25.09
C ASN A 2 -18.90 1.68 23.59
N ARG A 3 -18.98 0.68 22.70
CA ARG A 3 -18.89 0.79 21.23
C ARG A 3 -19.76 1.90 20.66
N LEU A 4 -21.01 2.01 21.11
CA LEU A 4 -21.92 3.08 20.66
C LEU A 4 -21.34 4.47 20.94
N ASN A 5 -20.77 4.70 22.13
CA ASN A 5 -20.18 6.00 22.47
C ASN A 5 -18.94 6.29 21.61
N GLN A 6 -18.12 5.28 21.31
CA GLN A 6 -16.99 5.44 20.39
C GLN A 6 -17.45 5.86 18.99
N VAL A 7 -18.49 5.23 18.45
CA VAL A 7 -19.06 5.63 17.14
C VAL A 7 -19.66 7.04 17.19
N ILE A 8 -20.28 7.43 18.31
CA ILE A 8 -20.78 8.81 18.50
C ILE A 8 -19.64 9.83 18.49
N GLU A 9 -18.50 9.53 19.13
CA GLU A 9 -17.33 10.42 19.09
C GLU A 9 -16.74 10.52 17.68
N MET A 10 -16.69 9.41 16.92
CA MET A 10 -16.27 9.42 15.52
C MET A 10 -17.12 10.37 14.67
N VAL A 11 -18.45 10.28 14.76
CA VAL A 11 -19.33 11.15 13.94
C VAL A 11 -19.31 12.61 14.40
N ARG A 12 -19.08 12.87 15.70
CA ARG A 12 -18.83 14.23 16.23
C ARG A 12 -17.53 14.83 15.70
N ALA A 13 -16.51 13.99 15.49
CA ALA A 13 -15.26 14.37 14.84
C ALA A 13 -15.37 14.52 13.31
N GLY A 14 -16.59 14.44 12.75
CA GLY A 14 -16.81 14.65 11.32
C GLY A 14 -16.75 13.38 10.47
N LEU A 15 -16.61 12.19 11.06
CA LEU A 15 -16.56 10.93 10.32
C LEU A 15 -17.95 10.46 9.87
N TYR A 16 -18.05 9.91 8.65
CA TYR A 16 -19.29 9.36 8.10
C TYR A 16 -19.31 7.84 8.18
N VAL A 17 -20.29 7.28 8.90
CA VAL A 17 -20.36 5.84 9.19
C VAL A 17 -21.61 5.18 8.62
N TYR A 18 -21.56 3.86 8.43
CA TYR A 18 -22.70 3.04 8.02
C TYR A 18 -22.67 1.66 8.67
N PRO A 19 -23.83 0.98 8.83
CA PRO A 19 -23.88 -0.28 9.55
C PRO A 19 -23.54 -1.45 8.62
N ILE A 20 -22.71 -2.37 9.13
CA ILE A 20 -22.26 -3.58 8.47
C ILE A 20 -22.77 -4.78 9.27
N VAL A 21 -23.11 -5.87 8.56
CA VAL A 21 -23.58 -7.10 9.19
C VAL A 21 -22.57 -7.59 10.24
N PRO A 22 -23.02 -8.13 11.38
CA PRO A 22 -22.13 -8.67 12.41
C PRO A 22 -21.11 -9.64 11.83
N ASN A 23 -19.84 -9.50 12.22
CA ASN A 23 -18.70 -10.35 11.81
C ASN A 23 -18.44 -10.45 10.29
N GLY A 24 -19.12 -9.65 9.48
CA GLY A 24 -18.92 -9.58 8.03
C GLY A 24 -18.37 -8.24 7.58
N LYS A 25 -18.27 -8.10 6.25
CA LYS A 25 -17.83 -6.86 5.56
C LYS A 25 -18.91 -6.26 4.66
N GLN A 26 -20.12 -6.83 4.66
CA GLN A 26 -21.23 -6.38 3.84
C GLN A 26 -22.15 -5.41 4.60
N PRO A 27 -22.59 -4.29 4.00
CA PRO A 27 -23.58 -3.42 4.62
C PRO A 27 -24.86 -4.19 4.99
N ILE A 28 -25.55 -3.74 6.03
CA ILE A 28 -26.92 -4.23 6.31
C ILE A 28 -27.82 -3.89 5.12
N LYS A 29 -28.83 -4.73 4.86
CA LYS A 29 -29.81 -4.52 3.79
C LYS A 29 -30.30 -3.07 3.75
N ASN A 30 -30.32 -2.48 2.55
CA ASN A 30 -30.68 -1.09 2.25
C ASN A 30 -29.67 -0.01 2.66
N TYR A 31 -28.55 -0.38 3.28
CA TYR A 31 -27.41 0.51 3.56
C TYR A 31 -26.26 0.28 2.58
N SER A 32 -25.38 1.27 2.47
CA SER A 32 -24.13 1.21 1.72
C SER A 32 -23.21 2.35 2.16
N TYR A 33 -21.94 2.33 1.74
CA TYR A 33 -21.01 3.42 2.01
C TYR A 33 -21.49 4.77 1.44
N LEU A 34 -22.26 4.77 0.34
CA LEU A 34 -22.86 5.99 -0.23
C LEU A 34 -23.88 6.64 0.71
N LYS A 35 -24.54 5.82 1.55
CA LYS A 35 -25.52 6.23 2.55
C LYS A 35 -24.91 6.45 3.94
N ALA A 36 -23.58 6.53 4.04
CA ALA A 36 -22.92 6.85 5.30
C ALA A 36 -23.40 8.18 5.87
N THR A 37 -23.58 8.25 7.19
CA THR A 37 -24.26 9.33 7.91
C THR A 37 -23.51 9.71 9.18
N GLN A 38 -23.85 10.89 9.70
CA GLN A 38 -23.48 11.39 11.02
C GLN A 38 -24.70 11.50 11.96
N ASP A 39 -25.88 11.09 11.50
CA ASP A 39 -27.11 11.15 12.29
C ASP A 39 -27.04 10.20 13.50
N ILE A 40 -26.76 10.78 14.67
CA ILE A 40 -26.66 10.07 15.95
C ILE A 40 -27.96 9.33 16.30
N ALA A 41 -29.14 9.85 15.96
CA ALA A 41 -30.40 9.19 16.26
C ALA A 41 -30.60 7.94 15.39
N LEU A 42 -30.19 7.99 14.13
CA LEU A 42 -30.16 6.82 13.25
C LEU A 42 -29.13 5.78 13.73
N ILE A 43 -27.93 6.21 14.12
CA ILE A 43 -26.88 5.31 14.63
C ILE A 43 -27.32 4.61 15.92
N LYS A 44 -27.94 5.33 16.86
CA LYS A 44 -28.50 4.74 18.08
C LYS A 44 -29.53 3.65 17.77
N ARG A 45 -30.40 3.87 16.77
CA ARG A 45 -31.37 2.86 16.32
C ARG A 45 -30.67 1.61 15.79
N TRP A 46 -29.62 1.74 14.98
CA TRP A 46 -28.86 0.57 14.51
C TRP A 46 -28.35 -0.30 15.65
N PHE A 47 -27.79 0.32 16.71
CA PHE A 47 -27.31 -0.41 17.88
C PHE A 47 -28.42 -0.97 18.78
N MET A 48 -29.62 -0.39 18.76
CA MET A 48 -30.78 -0.95 19.44
C MET A 48 -31.32 -2.19 18.72
N ASP A 49 -31.38 -2.13 17.38
CA ASP A 49 -31.90 -3.20 16.54
C ASP A 49 -30.92 -4.38 16.45
N GLU A 50 -29.62 -4.10 16.32
CA GLU A 50 -28.54 -5.09 16.27
C GLU A 50 -27.29 -4.55 16.99
N PRO A 51 -27.07 -4.90 18.26
CA PRO A 51 -25.93 -4.38 19.03
C PRO A 51 -24.54 -4.81 18.51
N ASN A 52 -24.48 -5.89 17.73
CA ASN A 52 -23.23 -6.51 17.28
C ASN A 52 -22.83 -6.13 15.85
N ILE A 53 -23.48 -5.11 15.25
CA ILE A 53 -23.09 -4.61 13.93
C ILE A 53 -21.60 -4.27 13.87
N ASN A 54 -21.00 -4.49 12.71
CA ASN A 54 -19.74 -3.83 12.36
C ASN A 54 -20.04 -2.41 11.86
N ILE A 55 -19.02 -1.56 11.86
CA ILE A 55 -19.09 -0.17 11.45
C ILE A 55 -18.19 0.01 10.23
N GLY A 56 -18.81 0.46 9.14
CA GLY A 56 -18.11 0.94 7.97
C GLY A 56 -17.87 2.43 8.05
N LEU A 57 -16.77 2.88 7.49
CA LEU A 57 -16.36 4.27 7.39
C LEU A 57 -16.26 4.65 5.91
N ASN A 58 -16.91 5.75 5.52
CA ASN A 58 -16.73 6.34 4.20
C ASN A 58 -15.54 7.30 4.26
N LEU A 59 -14.44 6.93 3.62
CA LEU A 59 -13.16 7.63 3.72
C LEU A 59 -13.19 8.98 3.00
N ALA A 60 -13.63 9.02 1.74
CA ALA A 60 -13.73 10.26 0.96
C ALA A 60 -14.63 11.30 1.63
N LYS A 61 -15.81 10.91 2.14
CA LYS A 61 -16.69 11.85 2.85
C LYS A 61 -16.11 12.33 4.18
N SER A 62 -15.22 11.55 4.78
CA SER A 62 -14.58 11.86 6.05
C SER A 62 -13.21 12.54 5.89
N ASN A 63 -12.81 12.90 4.65
CA ASN A 63 -11.48 13.44 4.33
C ASN A 63 -10.34 12.56 4.86
N LEU A 64 -10.47 11.24 4.68
CA LEU A 64 -9.48 10.26 5.10
C LEU A 64 -8.96 9.43 3.93
N ILE A 65 -7.72 8.97 4.07
CA ILE A 65 -7.10 7.94 3.25
C ILE A 65 -6.59 6.84 4.19
N VAL A 66 -6.67 5.59 3.73
CA VAL A 66 -6.11 4.43 4.42
C VAL A 66 -5.07 3.76 3.52
N VAL A 67 -3.92 3.42 4.10
CA VAL A 67 -3.03 2.40 3.56
C VAL A 67 -3.35 1.09 4.28
N ASP A 68 -3.85 0.11 3.54
CA ASP A 68 -4.21 -1.22 4.07
C ASP A 68 -3.06 -2.19 3.80
N ILE A 69 -2.50 -2.73 4.87
CA ILE A 69 -1.41 -3.70 4.87
C ILE A 69 -1.99 -5.07 5.21
N ASP A 70 -1.95 -5.96 4.21
CA ASP A 70 -2.44 -7.32 4.36
C ASP A 70 -1.48 -8.18 5.17
N ASN A 71 -2.04 -9.04 6.03
CA ASN A 71 -1.30 -10.05 6.77
C ASN A 71 -1.35 -11.41 6.06
N HIS A 72 -0.99 -11.45 4.77
CA HIS A 72 -0.93 -12.71 4.03
C HIS A 72 0.16 -13.61 4.59
N ASN A 73 -0.13 -14.92 4.71
CA ASN A 73 0.76 -15.92 5.30
C ASN A 73 1.28 -15.60 6.72
N ASN A 74 0.55 -14.77 7.48
CA ASN A 74 0.98 -14.25 8.79
C ASN A 74 2.26 -13.41 8.75
N ASP A 75 2.51 -12.73 7.63
CA ASP A 75 3.67 -11.86 7.45
C ASP A 75 3.27 -10.42 7.14
N LEU A 76 3.36 -9.55 8.16
CA LEU A 76 3.25 -8.09 8.00
C LEU A 76 4.58 -7.44 7.62
N GLN A 77 5.72 -8.12 7.83
CA GLN A 77 7.04 -7.55 7.64
C GLN A 77 7.38 -7.42 6.16
N ALA A 78 7.03 -8.42 5.35
CA ALA A 78 7.26 -8.37 3.90
C ALA A 78 6.68 -7.10 3.23
N PRO A 79 5.37 -6.77 3.34
CA PRO A 79 4.82 -5.57 2.70
C PRO A 79 5.38 -4.27 3.29
N LEU A 80 5.62 -4.21 4.61
CA LEU A 80 6.22 -3.04 5.26
C LEU A 80 7.67 -2.80 4.79
N GLN A 81 8.46 -3.88 4.67
CA GLN A 81 9.83 -3.81 4.17
C GLN A 81 9.86 -3.39 2.70
N SER A 82 8.94 -3.90 1.87
CA SER A 82 8.82 -3.51 0.47
C SER A 82 8.50 -2.01 0.31
N LEU A 83 7.59 -1.46 1.12
CA LEU A 83 7.37 0.00 1.16
C LEU A 83 8.64 0.76 1.53
N SER A 84 9.33 0.31 2.58
CA SER A 84 10.58 0.93 3.06
C SER A 84 11.69 0.88 2.00
N ASN A 85 11.87 -0.25 1.31
CA ASN A 85 12.84 -0.43 0.22
C ASN A 85 12.55 0.51 -0.96
N LEU A 86 11.27 0.78 -1.24
CA LEU A 86 10.84 1.77 -2.23
C LEU A 86 10.97 3.23 -1.76
N GLY A 87 11.40 3.45 -0.52
CA GLY A 87 11.51 4.78 0.10
C GLY A 87 10.16 5.37 0.53
N TYR A 88 9.12 4.55 0.65
CA TYR A 88 7.82 4.96 1.15
C TYR A 88 7.73 4.75 2.66
N ASN A 89 7.63 5.85 3.38
CA ASN A 89 7.40 5.84 4.82
C ASN A 89 5.90 5.98 5.12
N LEU A 90 5.48 5.35 6.23
CA LEU A 90 4.13 5.43 6.79
C LEU A 90 4.16 6.19 8.13
N PRO A 91 4.24 7.53 8.12
CA PRO A 91 4.35 8.33 9.34
C PRO A 91 2.95 8.53 9.96
N SER A 92 2.26 7.45 10.35
CA SER A 92 0.98 7.53 11.05
C SER A 92 1.01 6.76 12.36
N ASP A 93 0.70 7.47 13.44
CA ASP A 93 0.57 6.89 14.78
C ASP A 93 -0.85 6.33 15.02
N TYR A 94 -1.83 6.71 14.18
CA TYR A 94 -3.16 6.14 14.20
C TYR A 94 -3.25 4.91 13.28
N VAL A 95 -3.08 3.74 13.90
CA VAL A 95 -3.09 2.45 13.22
C VAL A 95 -4.18 1.56 13.81
N GLU A 96 -4.99 0.96 12.95
CA GLU A 96 -5.96 -0.06 13.37
C GLU A 96 -5.51 -1.45 12.95
N ARG A 97 -5.66 -2.42 13.86
CA ARG A 97 -5.55 -3.84 13.50
C ARG A 97 -6.88 -4.32 12.92
N THR A 98 -6.82 -5.02 11.80
CA THR A 98 -8.00 -5.55 11.09
C THR A 98 -8.39 -6.95 11.56
N GLN A 99 -9.59 -7.41 11.17
CA GLN A 99 -10.07 -8.76 11.50
C GLN A 99 -9.14 -9.89 11.00
N SER A 100 -8.45 -9.72 9.88
CA SER A 100 -7.49 -10.69 9.33
C SER A 100 -6.09 -10.59 9.98
N GLY A 101 -5.91 -9.68 10.92
CA GLY A 101 -4.61 -9.40 11.53
C GLY A 101 -3.73 -8.42 10.73
N GLY A 102 -4.24 -7.86 9.64
CA GLY A 102 -3.65 -6.76 8.87
C GLY A 102 -3.63 -5.42 9.63
N LEU A 103 -3.17 -4.36 8.96
CA LEU A 103 -3.07 -3.01 9.53
C LEU A 103 -3.68 -1.96 8.59
N HIS A 104 -4.51 -1.07 9.12
CA HIS A 104 -4.92 0.16 8.45
C HIS A 104 -4.15 1.34 9.03
N PHE A 105 -3.37 2.05 8.21
CA PHE A 105 -2.75 3.32 8.55
C PHE A 105 -3.61 4.46 8.00
N TYR A 106 -4.08 5.35 8.89
CA TYR A 106 -4.97 6.44 8.51
C TYR A 106 -4.21 7.75 8.28
N TYR A 107 -4.72 8.56 7.34
CA TYR A 107 -4.21 9.89 7.02
C TYR A 107 -5.35 10.86 6.71
N LYS A 108 -5.20 12.13 7.07
CA LYS A 108 -6.10 13.22 6.68
C LYS A 108 -5.78 13.70 5.26
N SER A 109 -6.82 13.94 4.47
CA SER A 109 -6.70 14.56 3.16
C SER A 109 -8.03 15.13 2.67
N ASP A 110 -8.04 16.41 2.34
CA ASP A 110 -9.22 17.09 1.83
C ASP A 110 -9.43 16.87 0.33
N GLY A 111 -10.71 16.73 -0.07
CA GLY A 111 -11.14 16.80 -1.46
C GLY A 111 -10.72 15.63 -2.36
N ILE A 112 -10.37 14.48 -1.78
CA ILE A 112 -9.95 13.29 -2.53
C ILE A 112 -11.18 12.52 -3.04
N PRO A 113 -11.24 12.13 -4.33
CA PRO A 113 -12.31 11.29 -4.84
C PRO A 113 -12.25 9.88 -4.24
N ALA A 114 -13.41 9.27 -4.01
CA ALA A 114 -13.50 7.88 -3.58
C ALA A 114 -12.85 6.95 -4.62
N THR A 115 -11.70 6.38 -4.26
CA THR A 115 -10.84 5.57 -5.13
C THR A 115 -10.26 4.42 -4.33
N ARG A 116 -9.98 3.31 -5.01
CA ARG A 116 -9.25 2.19 -4.45
C ARG A 116 -8.22 1.71 -5.44
N LYS A 117 -6.97 1.65 -4.98
CA LYS A 117 -5.84 1.09 -5.72
C LYS A 117 -5.39 -0.17 -5.01
N THR A 118 -5.89 -1.29 -5.50
CA THR A 118 -5.51 -2.61 -5.02
C THR A 118 -4.15 -3.00 -5.58
N LYS A 119 -3.33 -3.71 -4.80
CA LYS A 119 -1.99 -4.16 -5.17
C LYS A 119 -1.13 -3.00 -5.66
N PHE A 120 -1.11 -1.88 -4.91
CA PHE A 120 -0.17 -0.79 -5.18
C PHE A 120 1.27 -1.34 -5.18
N ILE A 121 1.55 -2.19 -4.20
CA ILE A 121 2.55 -3.25 -4.24
C ILE A 121 1.92 -4.52 -3.64
N ASP A 122 2.61 -5.65 -3.71
CA ASP A 122 2.09 -6.88 -3.11
C ASP A 122 1.84 -6.71 -1.60
N GLY A 123 0.63 -7.07 -1.15
CA GLY A 123 0.19 -6.91 0.25
C GLY A 123 -0.11 -5.48 0.70
N VAL A 124 -0.16 -4.49 -0.22
CA VAL A 124 -0.47 -3.09 0.12
C VAL A 124 -1.52 -2.49 -0.83
N ASP A 125 -2.62 -2.04 -0.25
CA ASP A 125 -3.70 -1.34 -0.93
C ASP A 125 -3.77 0.14 -0.47
N LEU A 126 -4.17 1.04 -1.38
CA LEU A 126 -4.43 2.44 -1.06
C LEU A 126 -5.93 2.73 -1.24
N LEU A 127 -6.58 3.18 -0.17
CA LEU A 127 -8.04 3.30 -0.08
C LEU A 127 -8.44 4.73 0.27
N SER A 128 -9.32 5.33 -0.53
CA SER A 128 -10.04 6.57 -0.22
C SER A 128 -11.56 6.40 -0.38
N ASP A 129 -12.05 5.18 -0.65
CA ASP A 129 -13.47 4.88 -0.76
C ASP A 129 -14.10 4.54 0.61
N PHE A 130 -13.91 3.33 1.13
CA PHE A 130 -14.49 2.89 2.40
C PHE A 130 -13.74 1.72 3.02
N VAL A 131 -13.82 1.60 4.34
CA VAL A 131 -13.25 0.49 5.12
C VAL A 131 -14.19 0.05 6.24
N VAL A 132 -13.97 -1.15 6.77
CA VAL A 132 -14.47 -1.51 8.11
C VAL A 132 -13.47 -0.99 9.13
N THR A 133 -13.95 -0.34 10.18
CA THR A 133 -13.11 0.40 11.15
C THR A 133 -13.41 -0.01 12.59
N SER A 134 -12.53 0.34 13.53
CA SER A 134 -12.85 0.28 14.96
C SER A 134 -14.06 1.18 15.26
N PRO A 135 -14.99 0.79 16.14
CA PRO A 135 -14.95 -0.34 17.07
C PRO A 135 -15.72 -1.58 16.57
N SER A 136 -15.56 -1.98 15.31
CA SER A 136 -16.08 -3.28 14.80
C SER A 136 -15.48 -4.49 15.53
N ASN A 137 -16.14 -5.64 15.44
CA ASN A 137 -15.64 -6.88 16.05
C ASN A 137 -14.29 -7.26 15.43
N ASN A 138 -13.28 -7.50 16.27
CA ASN A 138 -11.89 -7.78 15.88
C ASN A 138 -11.17 -6.62 15.14
N TYR A 139 -11.70 -5.39 15.23
CA TYR A 139 -10.99 -4.17 14.80
C TYR A 139 -10.64 -3.33 16.01
N ARG A 140 -9.38 -2.92 16.14
CA ARG A 140 -8.94 -2.11 17.28
C ARG A 140 -7.86 -1.12 16.90
N VAL A 141 -7.99 0.09 17.42
CA VAL A 141 -6.90 1.08 17.40
C VAL A 141 -5.75 0.58 18.26
N LEU A 142 -4.53 0.69 17.74
CA LEU A 142 -3.30 0.30 18.42
C LEU A 142 -2.76 1.47 19.25
N ASN A 143 -1.94 1.15 20.26
CA ASN A 143 -1.17 2.11 21.06
C ASN A 143 -1.97 3.24 21.74
N GLY A 144 -3.31 3.12 21.83
CA GLY A 144 -4.15 4.12 22.45
C GLY A 144 -4.30 5.42 21.65
N ALA A 145 -3.96 5.40 20.36
CA ALA A 145 -4.10 6.55 19.48
C ALA A 145 -5.56 7.02 19.37
N THR A 146 -5.72 8.29 19.08
CA THR A 146 -6.99 9.01 18.96
C THR A 146 -7.12 9.64 17.57
N LEU A 147 -8.32 10.05 17.19
CA LEU A 147 -8.54 10.66 15.87
C LEU A 147 -7.71 11.94 15.63
N ASP A 148 -7.28 12.60 16.71
CA ASP A 148 -6.40 13.76 16.64
C ASP A 148 -4.97 13.40 16.21
N ASP A 149 -4.54 12.17 16.46
CA ASP A 149 -3.22 11.64 16.10
C ASP A 149 -3.12 11.22 14.61
N ILE A 150 -4.22 11.32 13.84
CA ILE A 150 -4.20 11.07 12.40
C ILE A 150 -3.47 12.24 11.71
N PRO A 151 -2.32 11.99 11.05
CA PRO A 151 -1.52 13.03 10.42
C PRO A 151 -2.01 13.34 9.00
N GLU A 152 -1.50 14.44 8.44
CA GLU A 152 -1.68 14.78 7.04
C GLU A 152 -1.05 13.73 6.12
N VAL A 153 -1.72 13.46 5.00
CA VAL A 153 -1.27 12.46 4.04
C VAL A 153 0.09 12.80 3.42
N PRO A 154 1.04 11.83 3.37
CA PRO A 154 2.26 11.98 2.60
C PRO A 154 2.00 12.20 1.10
N LYS A 155 2.78 13.10 0.49
CA LYS A 155 2.67 13.44 -0.95
C LYS A 155 2.73 12.22 -1.88
N TRP A 156 3.46 11.17 -1.51
CA TRP A 156 3.60 9.98 -2.33
C TRP A 156 2.27 9.21 -2.45
N ILE A 157 1.45 9.17 -1.39
CA ILE A 157 0.15 8.50 -1.39
C ILE A 157 -0.81 9.22 -2.32
N LEU A 158 -0.84 10.57 -2.24
CA LEU A 158 -1.62 11.40 -3.15
C LEU A 158 -1.26 11.14 -4.62
N LYS A 159 0.05 11.14 -4.93
CA LYS A 159 0.54 10.84 -6.27
C LYS A 159 0.19 9.41 -6.71
N ALA A 160 0.27 8.44 -5.79
CA ALA A 160 -0.05 7.05 -6.08
C ALA A 160 -1.55 6.84 -6.36
N LEU A 161 -2.43 7.57 -5.68
CA LEU A 161 -3.89 7.58 -5.88
C LEU A 161 -4.32 8.36 -7.13
N ASP A 162 -3.67 9.50 -7.43
CA ASP A 162 -3.96 10.32 -8.62
C ASP A 162 -3.51 9.65 -9.92
N ASN A 163 -2.55 8.72 -9.82
CA ASN A 163 -2.14 7.88 -10.95
C ASN A 163 -3.30 6.96 -11.38
N ARG A 164 -4.19 7.52 -12.22
CA ARG A 164 -4.93 6.80 -13.27
C ARG A 164 -3.98 5.73 -13.79
N ALA A 165 -4.45 4.48 -13.85
CA ALA A 165 -3.67 3.32 -14.27
C ALA A 165 -2.54 3.72 -15.24
N MET A 166 -1.31 3.34 -14.91
CA MET A 166 -0.20 3.48 -15.86
C MET A 166 -0.73 3.00 -17.22
N PRO A 167 -0.49 3.73 -18.32
CA PRO A 167 -1.03 3.36 -19.62
C PRO A 167 -0.64 1.94 -20.09
N SER A 168 0.15 1.18 -19.33
CA SER A 168 0.64 -0.17 -19.62
C SER A 168 -0.45 -1.13 -20.09
N ASP A 169 -1.66 -1.10 -19.51
CA ASP A 169 -2.76 -1.99 -19.94
C ASP A 169 -3.34 -1.63 -21.32
N ARG A 170 -3.04 -0.43 -21.83
CA ARG A 170 -3.48 0.09 -23.14
C ARG A 170 -2.32 0.34 -24.10
N MET A 171 -1.08 0.23 -23.63
CA MET A 171 0.12 0.38 -24.43
C MET A 171 0.44 -0.95 -25.09
N GLN A 172 0.14 -1.05 -26.39
CA GLN A 172 0.67 -2.11 -27.23
C GLN A 172 2.02 -1.65 -27.75
N ASP A 173 2.95 -2.61 -27.93
CA ASP A 173 4.18 -2.35 -28.66
C ASP A 173 3.83 -1.75 -30.02
N ASN A 174 4.43 -0.60 -30.32
CA ASN A 174 4.19 0.07 -31.58
C ASN A 174 4.76 -0.84 -32.69
N PRO A 175 3.96 -1.29 -33.68
CA PRO A 175 4.44 -2.24 -34.69
C PRO A 175 5.47 -1.63 -35.66
N THR A 176 5.76 -0.34 -35.52
CA THR A 176 6.77 0.36 -36.30
C THR A 176 8.15 0.23 -35.65
N PRO A 177 9.18 -0.25 -36.38
CA PRO A 177 10.52 -0.36 -35.83
C PRO A 177 11.07 1.03 -35.50
N TYR A 178 11.48 1.25 -34.25
CA TYR A 178 12.17 2.45 -33.80
C TYR A 178 13.60 2.13 -33.37
N ARG A 179 14.48 3.15 -33.40
CA ARG A 179 15.88 2.99 -32.99
C ARG A 179 15.95 2.74 -31.48
N ARG A 180 16.53 1.61 -31.10
CA ARG A 180 16.76 1.23 -29.70
C ARG A 180 18.17 1.58 -29.26
N TYR A 181 18.28 2.17 -28.07
CA TYR A 181 19.56 2.43 -27.41
C TYR A 181 19.89 1.33 -26.40
N TYR A 182 21.17 1.23 -26.02
CA TYR A 182 21.65 0.27 -25.03
C TYR A 182 20.81 0.26 -23.74
N THR A 183 20.48 1.43 -23.20
CA THR A 183 19.64 1.56 -22.00
C THR A 183 18.22 1.03 -22.21
N GLY A 184 17.69 1.14 -23.43
CA GLY A 184 16.39 0.55 -23.76
C GLY A 184 16.41 -0.98 -23.78
N TYR A 185 17.51 -1.62 -24.20
CA TYR A 185 17.67 -3.07 -24.07
C TYR A 185 17.81 -3.50 -22.61
N LEU A 186 18.53 -2.71 -21.81
CA LEU A 186 18.69 -2.97 -20.39
C LEU A 186 17.35 -2.91 -19.64
N ILE A 187 16.49 -1.92 -19.93
CA ILE A 187 15.16 -1.82 -19.31
C ILE A 187 14.31 -3.05 -19.64
N ASP A 188 14.24 -3.47 -20.90
CA ASP A 188 13.48 -4.65 -21.29
C ASP A 188 14.01 -5.92 -20.62
N GLU A 189 15.33 -6.07 -20.53
CA GLU A 189 15.97 -7.21 -19.86
C GLU A 189 15.59 -7.24 -18.37
N ILE A 190 15.65 -6.10 -17.69
CA ILE A 190 15.23 -5.97 -16.28
C ILE A 190 13.78 -6.41 -16.10
N VAL A 191 12.87 -5.91 -16.95
CA VAL A 191 11.43 -6.20 -16.86
C VAL A 191 11.13 -7.67 -17.17
N THR A 192 11.90 -8.29 -18.05
CA THR A 192 11.77 -9.72 -18.38
C THR A 192 12.07 -10.60 -17.16
N GLY A 193 13.01 -10.18 -16.30
CA GLY A 193 13.34 -10.86 -15.05
C GLY A 193 14.08 -12.20 -15.22
N VAL A 194 14.25 -12.94 -14.11
CA VAL A 194 14.97 -14.22 -14.07
C VAL A 194 14.48 -15.14 -12.94
N ASP A 195 14.42 -16.44 -13.24
CA ASP A 195 14.06 -17.50 -12.29
C ASP A 195 15.28 -18.18 -11.62
N ALA A 196 14.99 -19.08 -10.67
CA ALA A 196 15.89 -19.56 -9.62
C ALA A 196 17.33 -19.93 -10.05
N GLY A 197 17.49 -20.52 -11.24
CA GLY A 197 18.73 -21.15 -11.70
C GLY A 197 19.86 -20.20 -12.11
N ASN A 198 19.57 -18.93 -12.43
CA ASN A 198 20.60 -18.00 -12.95
C ASN A 198 20.58 -16.61 -12.29
N ARG A 199 19.85 -16.46 -11.18
CA ARG A 199 19.59 -15.17 -10.51
C ARG A 199 20.85 -14.38 -10.15
N ASN A 200 21.84 -15.03 -9.54
CA ASN A 200 23.09 -14.38 -9.11
C ASN A 200 23.87 -13.79 -10.28
N ASN A 201 24.08 -14.59 -11.33
CA ASN A 201 24.80 -14.16 -12.52
C ASN A 201 24.02 -13.05 -13.24
N TRP A 202 22.70 -13.17 -13.29
CA TRP A 202 21.84 -12.18 -13.91
C TRP A 202 21.87 -10.86 -13.15
N ILE A 203 21.71 -10.86 -11.82
CA ILE A 203 21.82 -9.65 -10.98
C ILE A 203 23.19 -9.00 -11.12
N ALA A 204 24.27 -9.79 -11.10
CA ALA A 204 25.63 -9.28 -11.31
C ALA A 204 25.77 -8.59 -12.68
N SER A 205 25.18 -9.20 -13.72
CA SER A 205 25.14 -8.65 -15.07
C SER A 205 24.35 -7.35 -15.13
N ILE A 206 23.12 -7.31 -14.58
CA ILE A 206 22.28 -6.11 -14.53
C ILE A 206 22.99 -4.97 -13.81
N PHE A 207 23.59 -5.23 -12.65
CA PHE A 207 24.31 -4.19 -11.92
C PHE A 207 25.51 -3.65 -12.71
N GLY A 208 26.30 -4.52 -13.33
CA GLY A 208 27.41 -4.09 -14.19
C GLY A 208 26.93 -3.29 -15.42
N LYS A 209 25.78 -3.65 -16.00
CA LYS A 209 25.16 -2.91 -17.12
C LYS A 209 24.66 -1.53 -16.69
N LEU A 210 24.08 -1.40 -15.49
CA LEU A 210 23.68 -0.10 -14.92
C LEU A 210 24.89 0.82 -14.74
N LEU A 211 26.01 0.31 -14.20
CA LEU A 211 27.24 1.08 -14.04
C LEU A 211 27.81 1.51 -15.39
N ARG A 212 27.87 0.60 -16.38
CA ARG A 212 28.33 0.92 -17.75
C ARG A 212 27.42 1.88 -18.50
N ALA A 213 26.13 1.92 -18.17
CA ALA A 213 25.21 2.95 -18.66
C ALA A 213 25.48 4.35 -18.06
N GLY A 214 26.40 4.46 -17.09
CA GLY A 214 26.80 5.71 -16.45
C GLY A 214 26.05 6.04 -15.16
N ALA A 215 25.28 5.09 -14.60
CA ALA A 215 24.62 5.31 -13.32
C ALA A 215 25.65 5.39 -12.17
N SER A 216 25.49 6.36 -11.27
CA SER A 216 26.32 6.42 -10.05
C SER A 216 26.14 5.13 -9.23
N PRO A 217 27.19 4.58 -8.60
CA PRO A 217 27.10 3.32 -7.86
C PRO A 217 25.97 3.28 -6.82
N LYS A 218 25.77 4.37 -6.08
CA LYS A 218 24.69 4.47 -5.09
C LYS A 218 23.31 4.30 -5.72
N ASN A 219 23.00 5.08 -6.76
CA ASN A 219 21.71 4.99 -7.45
C ASN A 219 21.53 3.64 -8.16
N ALA A 220 22.59 3.10 -8.76
CA ALA A 220 22.57 1.79 -9.40
C ALA A 220 22.23 0.70 -8.38
N TYR A 221 22.80 0.77 -7.18
CA TYR A 221 22.56 -0.22 -6.14
C TYR A 221 21.16 -0.09 -5.54
N SER A 222 20.68 1.14 -5.28
CA SER A 222 19.30 1.37 -4.86
C SER A 222 18.30 0.82 -5.88
N LEU A 223 18.56 1.01 -7.18
CA LEU A 223 17.73 0.43 -8.23
C LEU A 223 17.85 -1.11 -8.26
N LEU A 224 19.05 -1.67 -8.05
CA LEU A 224 19.27 -3.11 -8.04
C LEU A 224 18.46 -3.82 -6.94
N GLN A 225 18.28 -3.20 -5.78
CA GLN A 225 17.42 -3.71 -4.71
C GLN A 225 15.97 -3.85 -5.19
N LEU A 226 15.44 -2.82 -5.85
CA LEU A 226 14.10 -2.86 -6.43
C LEU A 226 13.99 -3.92 -7.52
N ILE A 227 15.04 -4.09 -8.34
CA ILE A 227 15.06 -5.09 -9.40
C ILE A 227 15.00 -6.51 -8.80
N ASN A 228 15.80 -6.77 -7.77
CA ASN A 228 15.81 -8.06 -7.08
C ASN A 228 14.44 -8.39 -6.49
N ASP A 229 13.81 -7.43 -5.82
CA ASP A 229 12.55 -7.65 -5.13
C ASP A 229 11.37 -7.89 -6.11
N ASN A 230 11.42 -7.29 -7.30
CA ASN A 230 10.27 -7.29 -8.23
C ASN A 230 10.44 -8.23 -9.45
N TYR A 231 11.67 -8.51 -9.89
CA TYR A 231 11.93 -9.20 -11.17
C TYR A 231 12.83 -10.45 -11.03
N VAL A 232 13.21 -10.84 -9.81
CA VAL A 232 14.00 -12.05 -9.55
C VAL A 232 13.19 -13.04 -8.72
N GLN A 233 13.07 -14.29 -9.17
CA GLN A 233 12.21 -15.28 -8.52
C GLN A 233 12.95 -16.58 -8.16
N PRO A 234 13.06 -16.94 -6.87
CA PRO A 234 12.83 -16.08 -5.70
C PRO A 234 13.85 -14.91 -5.64
N PRO A 235 13.58 -13.82 -4.92
CA PRO A 235 14.57 -12.76 -4.72
C PRO A 235 15.81 -13.30 -3.99
N LEU A 236 16.96 -12.67 -4.21
CA LEU A 236 18.16 -12.94 -3.43
C LEU A 236 18.04 -12.32 -2.03
N PRO A 237 18.52 -13.00 -0.97
CA PRO A 237 18.66 -12.39 0.35
C PRO A 237 19.58 -11.17 0.30
N SER A 238 19.33 -10.15 1.14
CA SER A 238 20.09 -8.88 1.13
C SER A 238 21.60 -9.09 1.20
N LYS A 239 22.08 -9.97 2.08
CA LYS A 239 23.51 -10.28 2.22
C LYS A 239 24.13 -10.86 0.94
N GLU A 240 23.37 -11.65 0.19
CA GLU A 240 23.84 -12.22 -1.07
C GLU A 240 23.88 -11.16 -2.17
N LEU A 241 22.84 -10.31 -2.23
CA LEU A 241 22.78 -9.15 -3.13
C LEU A 241 23.94 -8.18 -2.89
N ASP A 242 24.24 -7.87 -1.62
CA ASP A 242 25.33 -6.98 -1.21
C ASP A 242 26.69 -7.50 -1.68
N ASN A 243 26.95 -8.80 -1.45
CA ASN A 243 28.20 -9.43 -1.89
C ASN A 243 28.38 -9.37 -3.40
N VAL A 244 27.31 -9.57 -4.17
CA VAL A 244 27.35 -9.47 -5.64
C VAL A 244 27.64 -8.04 -6.06
N ALA A 245 26.93 -7.06 -5.48
CA ALA A 245 27.13 -5.65 -5.78
C ALA A 245 28.56 -5.18 -5.45
N GLU A 246 29.07 -5.51 -4.27
CA GLU A 246 30.44 -5.19 -3.89
C GLU A 246 31.49 -5.79 -4.82
N SER A 247 31.30 -7.04 -5.24
CA SER A 247 32.22 -7.73 -6.15
C SER A 247 32.29 -7.03 -7.52
N ILE A 248 31.13 -6.68 -8.07
CA ILE A 248 31.05 -5.99 -9.37
C ILE A 248 31.55 -4.56 -9.28
N LEU A 249 31.23 -3.84 -8.20
CA LEU A 249 31.70 -2.47 -8.00
C LEU A 249 33.23 -2.41 -7.89
N LYS A 250 33.85 -3.35 -7.15
CA LYS A 250 35.31 -3.46 -7.08
C LYS A 250 35.94 -3.69 -8.44
N ARG A 251 35.33 -4.50 -9.31
CA ARG A 251 35.83 -4.71 -10.67
C ARG A 251 35.71 -3.44 -11.51
N PHE A 252 34.54 -2.79 -11.49
CA PHE A 252 34.26 -1.59 -12.27
C PHE A 252 35.16 -0.40 -11.92
N ILE A 253 35.53 -0.21 -10.65
CA ILE A 253 36.43 0.88 -10.22
C ILE A 253 37.88 0.64 -10.68
N ASN A 254 38.27 -0.61 -10.91
CA ASN A 254 39.63 -1.00 -11.30
C ASN A 254 39.80 -1.17 -12.83
N GLU A 255 38.75 -0.91 -13.61
CA GLU A 255 38.76 -0.87 -15.10
C GLU A 255 39.05 0.55 -15.60
#